data_AF-A0A4Y7Q3Q3-F1
#
_entry.id   AF-A0A4Y7Q3Q3-F1
#
_cell.length_a   1.000
_cell.length_b   1.000
_cell.length_c   1.000
_cell.angle_alpha   90.00
_cell.angle_beta   90.00
_cell.angle_gamma   90.00
#
_symmetry.space_group_name_H-M   'P 1'
#
loop_
_entity.id
_entity.type
_entity.pdbx_description
1 polymer ?
#
loop_
_entity_poly.entity_id
_entity_poly.type
_entity_poly.pdbx_seq_one_letter_code
_entity_poly.pdbx_strand_id
1 'polypeptide(L)'
;MFDQLYMLNGTLYIVSNRSSSFPELRFIYSTGRDILNGMEEKLKRLPTDKEIRIISGAEARRLFGTSATRIDGPNWLVNEPQMFITHYYHFTAEVLFGLWRAYSSLDPHITPDGVFSVPPPQRLFFTHVGCSEWRDYASMNEWVLRGAFPSISMEFSSDWADRAKTARPFVFDRVLIFDRSAAHLGAPPGLPWRIASEAFVSHGSPHWWSPVRNNVLEFSGLAHEWVLGPDPGSIATKQEFVITYISRQGWSRRKLRESDHEELVRQLMRLKERYGYEVNVVEMNKLTRAEQFQLAGRTTIMIGVHGNGLTSLMWMRPTPRSTVIEIFCPQGFGFDYEYTTRAFGMVHYGVWNNITFTSPDLPPENWPDEFQGNNIPVDGAVVADLVHRRLQVDQTDSNR
;
A
#
# COMPACT_ATOMS: atom_id res chain seq x y z
N MET A 1 18.03 -1.86 1.29
CA MET A 1 18.52 -2.21 -0.07
C MET A 1 19.96 -2.66 0.05
N PHE A 2 20.35 -3.68 -0.70
CA PHE A 2 21.71 -4.20 -0.75
C PHE A 2 22.24 -4.14 -2.16
N ASP A 3 23.50 -3.76 -2.29
CA ASP A 3 24.31 -4.05 -3.48
C ASP A 3 25.15 -5.30 -3.18
N GLN A 4 25.26 -6.21 -4.15
CA GLN A 4 26.01 -7.46 -4.02
C GLN A 4 25.56 -8.36 -2.85
N LEU A 5 24.25 -8.67 -2.80
CA LEU A 5 23.75 -9.68 -1.87
C LEU A 5 23.91 -11.08 -2.48
N TYR A 6 24.56 -11.99 -1.77
CA TYR A 6 24.81 -13.35 -2.25
C TYR A 6 23.73 -14.31 -1.78
N MET A 7 23.45 -15.35 -2.56
CA MET A 7 22.54 -16.44 -2.22
C MET A 7 23.21 -17.77 -2.50
N LEU A 8 23.20 -18.70 -1.54
CA LEU A 8 23.70 -20.06 -1.70
C LEU A 8 22.84 -21.00 -0.85
N ASN A 9 22.33 -22.07 -1.45
CA ASN A 9 21.51 -23.10 -0.78
C ASN A 9 20.26 -22.55 -0.07
N GLY A 10 19.67 -21.45 -0.55
CA GLY A 10 18.51 -20.81 0.08
C GLY A 10 18.86 -19.75 1.14
N THR A 11 20.13 -19.68 1.56
CA THR A 11 20.61 -18.71 2.54
C THR A 11 21.14 -17.45 1.86
N LEU A 12 20.81 -16.28 2.42
CA LEU A 12 21.35 -14.99 2.01
C LEU A 12 22.68 -14.69 2.73
N TYR A 13 23.62 -14.07 2.04
CA TYR A 13 24.93 -13.74 2.59
C TYR A 13 25.31 -12.29 2.29
N ILE A 14 25.58 -11.54 3.35
CA ILE A 14 26.19 -10.23 3.31
C ILE A 14 27.70 -10.42 3.47
N VAL A 15 28.49 -10.07 2.45
CA VAL A 15 29.95 -10.20 2.49
C VAL A 15 30.56 -8.88 2.96
N SER A 16 31.10 -8.87 4.19
CA SER A 16 31.76 -7.69 4.76
C SER A 16 32.81 -8.09 5.79
N ASN A 17 33.95 -7.39 5.78
CA ASN A 17 34.95 -7.50 6.85
C ASN A 17 34.63 -6.60 8.06
N ARG A 18 33.55 -5.82 7.99
CA ARG A 18 33.05 -4.93 9.04
C ARG A 18 31.61 -5.31 9.36
N SER A 19 31.41 -6.38 10.12
CA SER A 19 30.05 -6.84 10.47
C SER A 19 29.26 -5.78 11.26
N SER A 20 29.95 -4.99 12.08
CA SER A 20 29.35 -3.91 12.88
C SER A 20 28.81 -2.73 12.07
N SER A 21 29.06 -2.66 10.75
CA SER A 21 28.46 -1.63 9.90
C SER A 21 27.04 -1.96 9.45
N PHE A 22 26.53 -3.14 9.80
CA PHE A 22 25.18 -3.58 9.48
C PHE A 22 24.32 -3.62 10.76
N PRO A 23 23.01 -3.34 10.66
CA PRO A 23 22.11 -3.59 11.77
C PRO A 23 22.05 -5.09 12.08
N GLU A 24 21.53 -5.43 13.27
CA GLU A 24 21.29 -6.83 13.60
C GLU A 24 20.40 -7.51 12.55
N LEU A 25 20.70 -8.76 12.20
CA LEU A 25 20.02 -9.49 11.13
C LEU A 25 18.49 -9.57 11.32
N ARG A 26 18.03 -9.58 12.57
CA ARG A 26 16.59 -9.56 12.91
C ARG A 26 15.83 -8.35 12.34
N PHE A 27 16.52 -7.22 12.12
CA PHE A 27 15.93 -6.02 11.52
C PHE A 27 16.05 -6.00 9.99
N ILE A 28 16.65 -7.02 9.38
CA ILE A 28 16.88 -7.13 7.94
C ILE A 28 16.00 -8.22 7.33
N TYR A 29 15.88 -9.36 8.00
CA TYR A 29 15.27 -10.57 7.45
C TYR A 29 14.63 -11.44 8.54
N SER A 30 13.80 -12.39 8.15
CA SER A 30 13.10 -13.33 9.03
C SER A 30 13.02 -14.73 8.43
N THR A 31 12.45 -15.68 9.16
CA THR A 31 12.20 -17.05 8.66
C THR A 31 11.03 -17.16 7.68
N GLY A 32 10.31 -16.06 7.40
CA GLY A 32 9.18 -16.04 6.47
C GLY A 32 7.96 -16.87 6.91
N ARG A 33 7.92 -17.28 8.19
CA ARG A 33 6.82 -18.05 8.78
C ARG A 33 5.55 -17.23 8.92
N ASP A 34 4.41 -17.94 8.97
CA ASP A 34 3.13 -17.37 9.34
C ASP A 34 3.21 -16.59 10.66
N ILE A 35 2.49 -15.47 10.70
CA ILE A 35 2.45 -14.59 11.87
C ILE A 35 1.31 -15.03 12.77
N LEU A 36 1.67 -15.85 13.76
CA LEU A 36 0.77 -16.29 14.82
C LEU A 36 0.99 -15.50 16.11
N ASN A 37 -0.05 -15.46 16.95
CA ASN A 37 -0.02 -14.76 18.24
C ASN A 37 0.83 -15.52 19.27
N GLY A 38 1.42 -14.78 20.22
CA GLY A 38 2.20 -15.32 21.34
C GLY A 38 3.70 -15.10 21.21
N MET A 39 4.40 -15.00 22.34
CA MET A 39 5.83 -14.70 22.38
C MET A 39 6.69 -15.78 21.72
N GLU A 40 6.32 -17.06 21.91
CA GLU A 40 7.03 -18.18 21.31
C GLU A 40 7.01 -18.14 19.78
N GLU A 41 5.83 -17.87 19.19
CA GLU A 41 5.67 -17.73 17.73
C GLU A 41 6.40 -16.49 17.20
N LYS A 42 6.45 -15.40 17.97
CA LYS A 42 7.30 -14.24 17.63
C LYS A 42 8.78 -14.61 17.56
N LEU A 43 9.29 -15.40 18.51
CA LEU A 43 10.70 -15.81 18.53
C LEU A 43 11.06 -16.76 17.39
N LYS A 44 10.15 -17.64 16.95
CA LYS A 44 10.34 -18.53 15.79
C LYS A 44 10.53 -17.79 14.47
N ARG A 45 10.14 -16.51 14.40
CA ARG A 45 10.30 -15.66 13.20
C ARG A 45 11.69 -15.01 13.11
N LEU A 46 12.47 -15.00 14.18
CA LEU A 46 13.82 -14.45 14.15
C LEU A 46 14.73 -15.26 13.22
N PRO A 47 15.52 -14.59 12.37
CA PRO A 47 16.39 -15.29 11.43
C PRO A 47 17.49 -16.04 12.16
N THR A 48 17.93 -17.14 11.56
CA THR A 48 19.13 -17.87 11.95
C THR A 48 20.13 -17.88 10.79
N ASP A 49 21.28 -18.53 11.00
CA ASP A 49 22.27 -18.76 9.95
C ASP A 49 21.71 -19.55 8.74
N LYS A 50 20.51 -20.13 8.83
CA LYS A 50 19.82 -20.78 7.70
C LYS A 50 19.23 -19.77 6.72
N GLU A 51 18.80 -18.61 7.22
CA GLU A 51 18.12 -17.59 6.43
C GLU A 51 19.09 -16.54 5.91
N ILE A 52 19.91 -15.96 6.80
CA ILE A 52 20.82 -14.87 6.45
C ILE A 52 22.08 -14.89 7.33
N ARG A 53 23.24 -14.59 6.75
CA ARG A 53 24.54 -14.54 7.44
C ARG A 53 25.36 -13.33 7.01
N ILE A 54 26.16 -12.79 7.93
CA ILE A 54 27.25 -11.85 7.59
C ILE A 54 28.57 -12.61 7.65
N ILE A 55 29.30 -12.65 6.54
CA ILE A 55 30.55 -13.41 6.42
C ILE A 55 31.70 -12.53 5.93
N SER A 56 32.93 -12.91 6.28
CA SER A 56 34.14 -12.22 5.79
C SER A 56 34.39 -12.51 4.32
N GLY A 57 35.19 -11.68 3.65
CA GLY A 57 35.61 -11.96 2.28
C GLY A 57 36.44 -13.24 2.13
N ALA A 58 37.17 -13.65 3.17
CA ALA A 58 37.93 -14.90 3.18
C ALA A 58 37.01 -16.13 3.28
N GLU A 59 35.97 -16.04 4.10
CA GLU A 59 34.94 -17.08 4.20
C GLU A 59 34.10 -17.16 2.92
N ALA A 60 33.72 -16.03 2.34
CA ALA A 60 33.02 -15.98 1.05
C ALA A 60 33.82 -16.67 -0.06
N ARG A 61 35.14 -16.44 -0.15
CA ARG A 61 36.00 -17.17 -1.11
C ARG A 61 36.04 -18.67 -0.88
N ARG A 62 35.98 -19.13 0.37
CA ARG A 62 35.91 -20.56 0.70
C ARG A 62 34.56 -21.17 0.34
N LEU A 63 33.46 -20.45 0.59
CA LEU A 63 32.10 -20.95 0.37
C LEU A 63 31.68 -20.87 -1.10
N PHE A 64 31.95 -19.76 -1.77
CA PHE A 64 31.49 -19.48 -3.12
C PHE A 64 32.52 -19.90 -4.19
N GLY A 65 33.77 -20.13 -3.80
CA GLY A 65 34.87 -20.39 -4.72
C GLY A 65 35.23 -19.13 -5.52
N THR A 66 35.39 -19.28 -6.83
CA THR A 66 35.92 -18.24 -7.73
C THR A 66 34.86 -17.50 -8.54
N SER A 67 33.58 -17.89 -8.45
CA SER A 67 32.52 -17.31 -9.29
C SER A 67 31.16 -17.41 -8.63
N ALA A 68 30.29 -16.42 -8.91
CA ALA A 68 28.87 -16.46 -8.61
C ALA A 68 28.07 -16.09 -9.87
N THR A 69 26.92 -16.72 -10.05
CA THR A 69 26.00 -16.40 -11.15
C THR A 69 25.30 -15.08 -10.85
N ARG A 70 25.43 -14.11 -11.75
CA ARG A 70 24.89 -12.77 -11.56
C ARG A 70 23.39 -12.73 -11.82
N ILE A 71 22.66 -12.08 -10.93
CA ILE A 71 21.27 -11.65 -11.10
C ILE A 71 21.30 -10.12 -11.18
N ASP A 72 21.17 -9.61 -12.39
CA ASP A 72 21.40 -8.20 -12.71
C ASP A 72 20.17 -7.31 -12.49
N GLY A 73 20.35 -5.99 -12.59
CA GLY A 73 19.28 -5.01 -12.50
C GLY A 73 18.68 -4.84 -11.10
N PRO A 74 17.63 -4.00 -10.96
CA PRO A 74 16.92 -3.82 -9.70
C PRO A 74 15.99 -5.01 -9.43
N ASN A 75 16.24 -5.73 -8.35
CA ASN A 75 15.45 -6.88 -7.91
C ASN A 75 14.70 -6.53 -6.62
N TRP A 76 13.45 -6.99 -6.50
CA TRP A 76 12.68 -6.91 -5.26
C TRP A 76 12.46 -8.32 -4.72
N LEU A 77 12.84 -8.54 -3.46
CA LEU A 77 12.71 -9.82 -2.77
C LEU A 77 11.68 -9.70 -1.66
N VAL A 78 10.57 -10.44 -1.78
CA VAL A 78 9.47 -10.45 -0.82
C VAL A 78 9.57 -11.73 0.01
N ASN A 79 9.94 -11.55 1.28
CA ASN A 79 10.05 -12.63 2.27
C ASN A 79 8.81 -12.67 3.17
N GLU A 80 7.66 -12.94 2.57
CA GLU A 80 6.35 -12.91 3.22
C GLU A 80 5.67 -14.27 3.16
N PRO A 81 4.95 -14.68 4.22
CA PRO A 81 4.07 -15.83 4.16
C PRO A 81 2.86 -15.55 3.26
N GLN A 82 2.24 -16.62 2.75
CA GLN A 82 1.05 -16.55 1.88
C GLN A 82 -0.12 -15.81 2.54
N MET A 83 -0.28 -15.91 3.87
CA MET A 83 -1.46 -15.42 4.61
C MET A 83 -1.78 -13.92 4.41
N PHE A 84 -0.83 -13.11 3.96
CA PHE A 84 -1.05 -11.68 3.67
C PHE A 84 -1.09 -11.38 2.17
N ILE A 85 -0.18 -11.95 1.37
CA ILE A 85 -0.01 -11.58 -0.05
C ILE A 85 -1.30 -11.82 -0.86
N THR A 86 -2.10 -12.83 -0.49
CA THR A 86 -3.38 -13.17 -1.12
C THR A 86 -4.48 -12.10 -0.99
N HIS A 87 -4.19 -10.97 -0.34
CA HIS A 87 -5.14 -9.90 -0.12
C HIS A 87 -4.69 -8.60 -0.79
N TYR A 88 -5.56 -8.04 -1.63
CA TYR A 88 -5.32 -6.80 -2.38
C TYR A 88 -4.72 -5.66 -1.53
N TYR A 89 -5.29 -5.43 -0.34
CA TYR A 89 -4.78 -4.42 0.58
C TYR A 89 -3.33 -4.68 1.01
N HIS A 90 -3.03 -5.88 1.53
CA HIS A 90 -1.70 -6.21 2.02
C HIS A 90 -0.66 -6.20 0.89
N PHE A 91 -1.01 -6.70 -0.30
CA PHE A 91 -0.09 -6.65 -1.42
C PHE A 91 0.12 -5.22 -1.92
N THR A 92 -0.95 -4.46 -2.17
CA THR A 92 -0.83 -3.16 -2.85
C THR A 92 -0.46 -2.05 -1.88
N ALA A 93 -1.18 -1.93 -0.75
CA ALA A 93 -1.01 -0.86 0.24
C ALA A 93 0.10 -1.12 1.27
N GLU A 94 0.69 -2.31 1.32
CA GLU A 94 1.84 -2.58 2.20
C GLU A 94 3.08 -3.02 1.42
N VAL A 95 3.00 -4.12 0.66
CA VAL A 95 4.18 -4.68 -0.04
C VAL A 95 4.64 -3.77 -1.17
N LEU A 96 3.81 -3.55 -2.19
CA LEU A 96 4.14 -2.71 -3.34
C LEU A 96 4.36 -1.26 -2.90
N PHE A 97 3.48 -0.73 -2.05
CA PHE A 97 3.60 0.61 -1.48
C PHE A 97 4.93 0.83 -0.76
N GLY A 98 5.33 -0.08 0.14
CA GLY A 98 6.60 0.00 0.87
C GLY A 98 7.82 -0.20 -0.02
N LEU A 99 7.80 -1.22 -0.90
CA LEU A 99 8.88 -1.48 -1.87
C LEU A 99 9.12 -0.28 -2.76
N TRP A 100 8.05 0.26 -3.36
CA TRP A 100 8.15 1.39 -4.26
C TRP A 100 8.54 2.67 -3.52
N ARG A 101 8.00 2.93 -2.31
CA ARG A 101 8.42 4.10 -1.52
C ARG A 101 9.90 4.07 -1.17
N ALA A 102 10.42 2.90 -0.79
CA ALA A 102 11.83 2.73 -0.50
C ALA A 102 12.69 2.84 -1.77
N TYR A 103 12.26 2.26 -2.90
CA TYR A 103 13.02 2.29 -4.14
C TYR A 103 13.03 3.69 -4.80
N SER A 104 11.88 4.36 -4.84
CA SER A 104 11.74 5.73 -5.36
C SER A 104 12.50 6.78 -4.54
N SER A 105 12.90 6.47 -3.30
CA SER A 105 13.79 7.35 -2.50
C SER A 105 15.15 7.61 -3.17
N LEU A 106 15.56 6.72 -4.09
CA LEU A 106 16.78 6.88 -4.90
C LEU A 106 16.65 7.97 -5.96
N ASP A 107 15.44 8.43 -6.23
CA ASP A 107 15.16 9.51 -7.18
C ASP A 107 14.36 10.64 -6.50
N PRO A 108 15.04 11.70 -6.03
CA PRO A 108 14.35 12.83 -5.42
C PRO A 108 13.64 13.74 -6.47
N HIS A 109 13.81 13.49 -7.77
CA HIS A 109 13.37 14.36 -8.85
C HIS A 109 12.18 13.83 -9.64
N ILE A 110 11.46 12.84 -9.11
CA ILE A 110 10.23 12.33 -9.73
C ILE A 110 9.26 13.49 -9.93
N THR A 111 8.81 13.66 -11.16
CA THR A 111 7.94 14.77 -11.58
C THR A 111 6.45 14.47 -11.29
N PRO A 112 5.58 15.49 -11.26
CA PRO A 112 4.14 15.28 -11.06
C PRO A 112 3.50 14.32 -12.07
N ASP A 113 3.98 14.32 -13.32
CA ASP A 113 3.55 13.42 -14.39
C ASP A 113 4.14 12.01 -14.31
N GLY A 114 4.94 11.73 -13.30
CA GLY A 114 5.44 10.39 -13.01
C GLY A 114 6.67 10.00 -13.83
N VAL A 115 7.44 10.97 -14.33
CA VAL A 115 8.75 10.70 -14.92
C VAL A 115 9.76 10.49 -13.80
N PHE A 116 10.56 9.43 -13.92
CA PHE A 116 11.62 9.06 -12.97
C PHE A 116 12.85 8.54 -13.73
N SER A 117 14.02 8.65 -13.10
CA SER A 117 15.34 8.43 -13.70
C SER A 117 15.96 7.09 -13.33
N VAL A 118 15.53 6.48 -12.22
CA VAL A 118 16.03 5.16 -11.82
C VAL A 118 15.38 4.06 -12.66
N PRO A 119 16.08 2.98 -13.04
CA PRO A 119 15.47 1.91 -13.81
C PRO A 119 14.30 1.25 -13.05
N PRO A 120 13.21 0.84 -13.72
CA PRO A 120 12.12 0.11 -13.06
C PRO A 120 12.59 -1.26 -12.54
N PRO A 121 11.87 -1.85 -11.56
CA PRO A 121 12.18 -3.19 -11.09
C PRO A 121 12.09 -4.21 -12.23
N GLN A 122 13.13 -5.02 -12.38
CA GLN A 122 13.17 -6.07 -13.42
C GLN A 122 12.53 -7.37 -12.92
N ARG A 123 12.69 -7.67 -11.63
CA ARG A 123 12.21 -8.92 -11.04
C ARG A 123 11.60 -8.71 -9.66
N LEU A 124 10.50 -9.42 -9.42
CA LEU A 124 9.88 -9.59 -8.11
C LEU A 124 9.96 -11.07 -7.71
N PHE A 125 10.67 -11.35 -6.61
CA PHE A 125 10.87 -12.69 -6.08
C PHE A 125 9.97 -12.89 -4.86
N PHE A 126 9.24 -14.01 -4.83
CA PHE A 126 8.53 -14.48 -3.65
C PHE A 126 9.21 -15.75 -3.14
N THR A 127 9.76 -15.70 -1.91
CA THR A 127 10.49 -16.86 -1.35
C THR A 127 9.59 -17.94 -0.77
N HIS A 128 8.37 -17.57 -0.36
CA HIS A 128 7.44 -18.45 0.35
C HIS A 128 6.05 -18.57 -0.29
N VAL A 129 5.82 -17.91 -1.43
CA VAL A 129 4.52 -17.91 -2.12
C VAL A 129 4.65 -18.52 -3.51
N GLY A 130 3.75 -19.43 -3.84
CA GLY A 130 3.67 -20.08 -5.14
C GLY A 130 3.03 -19.21 -6.22
N CYS A 131 3.24 -19.59 -7.49
CA CYS A 131 2.75 -18.85 -8.65
C CYS A 131 1.23 -18.64 -8.65
N SER A 132 0.44 -19.58 -8.15
CA SER A 132 -1.03 -19.46 -8.02
C SER A 132 -1.47 -18.65 -6.81
N GLU A 133 -0.67 -18.64 -5.75
CA GLU A 133 -1.07 -18.24 -4.40
C GLU A 133 -0.98 -16.74 -4.15
N TRP A 134 -0.22 -15.99 -4.94
CA TRP A 134 -0.13 -14.53 -4.76
C TRP A 134 -1.34 -13.75 -5.28
N ARG A 135 -2.21 -14.38 -6.09
CA ARG A 135 -3.41 -13.74 -6.64
C ARG A 135 -4.47 -13.60 -5.56
N ASP A 136 -5.08 -12.44 -5.45
CA ASP A 136 -6.23 -12.25 -4.56
C ASP A 136 -7.53 -12.70 -5.24
N TYR A 137 -8.57 -12.93 -4.45
CA TYR A 137 -9.85 -13.43 -4.94
C TYR A 137 -10.55 -12.49 -5.96
N ALA A 138 -10.22 -11.19 -5.96
CA ALA A 138 -10.76 -10.21 -6.89
C ALA A 138 -9.82 -9.96 -8.10
N SER A 139 -8.69 -10.66 -8.16
CA SER A 139 -7.70 -10.53 -9.23
C SER A 139 -7.19 -9.09 -9.41
N MET A 140 -7.03 -8.37 -8.30
CA MET A 140 -6.52 -7.00 -8.25
C MET A 140 -4.99 -6.97 -8.20
N ASN A 141 -4.35 -7.92 -7.52
CA ASN A 141 -2.90 -8.01 -7.41
C ASN A 141 -2.24 -8.10 -8.79
N GLU A 142 -2.73 -8.99 -9.64
CA GLU A 142 -2.22 -9.12 -11.00
C GLU A 142 -2.54 -7.91 -11.87
N TRP A 143 -3.69 -7.27 -11.69
CA TRP A 143 -4.04 -6.06 -12.44
C TRP A 143 -3.08 -4.92 -12.09
N VAL A 144 -2.87 -4.67 -10.80
CA VAL A 144 -2.01 -3.60 -10.32
C VAL A 144 -0.56 -3.83 -10.72
N LEU A 145 -0.01 -5.02 -10.46
CA LEU A 145 1.40 -5.26 -10.73
C LEU A 145 1.71 -5.15 -12.23
N ARG A 146 0.83 -5.71 -13.09
CA ARG A 146 1.00 -5.67 -14.54
C ARG A 146 0.73 -4.28 -15.14
N GLY A 147 -0.19 -3.52 -14.54
CA GLY A 147 -0.40 -2.11 -14.90
C GLY A 147 0.79 -1.24 -14.50
N ALA A 148 1.31 -1.41 -13.28
CA ALA A 148 2.42 -0.61 -12.76
C ALA A 148 3.75 -0.89 -13.48
N PHE A 149 4.07 -2.17 -13.69
CA PHE A 149 5.35 -2.61 -14.28
C PHE A 149 5.10 -3.71 -15.34
N PRO A 150 4.72 -3.34 -16.58
CA PRO A 150 4.37 -4.31 -17.62
C PRO A 150 5.50 -5.31 -17.95
N SER A 151 6.76 -4.89 -17.83
CA SER A 151 7.94 -5.70 -18.14
C SER A 151 8.51 -6.51 -16.96
N ILE A 152 7.90 -6.44 -15.76
CA ILE A 152 8.43 -7.13 -14.59
C ILE A 152 8.31 -8.65 -14.74
N SER A 153 9.41 -9.36 -14.47
CA SER A 153 9.40 -10.81 -14.30
C SER A 153 9.13 -11.18 -12.85
N MET A 154 8.50 -12.34 -12.64
CA MET A 154 8.22 -12.85 -11.30
C MET A 154 8.86 -14.22 -11.14
N GLU A 155 9.44 -14.45 -9.97
CA GLU A 155 9.93 -15.75 -9.50
C GLU A 155 9.23 -16.10 -8.19
N PHE A 156 8.85 -17.36 -8.04
CA PHE A 156 8.06 -17.86 -6.90
C PHE A 156 8.86 -18.85 -6.06
N SER A 157 8.23 -19.37 -5.01
CA SER A 157 8.89 -20.27 -4.04
C SER A 157 9.52 -21.51 -4.69
N SER A 158 8.94 -22.02 -5.78
CA SER A 158 9.52 -23.11 -6.57
C SER A 158 10.82 -22.70 -7.27
N ASP A 159 10.86 -21.52 -7.90
CA ASP A 159 12.04 -21.01 -8.58
C ASP A 159 13.17 -20.74 -7.56
N TRP A 160 12.81 -20.19 -6.40
CA TRP A 160 13.74 -20.02 -5.28
C TRP A 160 14.31 -21.35 -4.79
N ALA A 161 13.46 -22.37 -4.63
CA ALA A 161 13.88 -23.71 -4.24
C ALA A 161 14.79 -24.37 -5.28
N ASP A 162 14.54 -24.16 -6.56
CA ASP A 162 15.38 -24.70 -7.62
C ASP A 162 16.76 -24.04 -7.64
N ARG A 163 16.82 -22.70 -7.47
CA ARG A 163 18.10 -21.98 -7.26
C ARG A 163 18.85 -22.54 -6.05
N ALA A 164 18.16 -22.76 -4.93
CA ALA A 164 18.77 -23.31 -3.72
C ALA A 164 19.36 -24.71 -3.96
N LYS A 165 18.69 -25.57 -4.74
CA LYS A 165 19.15 -26.93 -5.07
C LYS A 165 20.33 -26.97 -6.03
N THR A 166 20.58 -25.92 -6.81
CA THR A 166 21.73 -25.90 -7.75
C THR A 166 23.09 -26.02 -7.05
N ALA A 167 23.16 -25.72 -5.75
CA ALA A 167 24.40 -25.63 -4.98
C ALA A 167 25.44 -24.69 -5.61
N ARG A 168 24.99 -23.67 -6.37
CA ARG A 168 25.82 -22.62 -6.95
C ARG A 168 25.51 -21.28 -6.28
N PRO A 169 26.53 -20.46 -6.01
CA PRO A 169 26.30 -19.12 -5.48
C PRO A 169 25.72 -18.22 -6.57
N PHE A 170 24.68 -17.47 -6.21
CA PHE A 170 24.15 -16.36 -6.99
C PHE A 170 24.51 -15.04 -6.30
N VAL A 171 24.57 -13.96 -7.07
CA VAL A 171 24.76 -12.61 -6.53
C VAL A 171 23.77 -11.65 -7.18
N PHE A 172 22.98 -10.96 -6.37
CA PHE A 172 22.15 -9.84 -6.81
C PHE A 172 23.02 -8.60 -6.95
N ASP A 173 23.06 -8.00 -8.14
CA ASP A 173 23.74 -6.71 -8.32
C ASP A 173 23.14 -5.66 -7.39
N ARG A 174 21.80 -5.63 -7.32
CA ARG A 174 21.01 -4.81 -6.41
C ARG A 174 19.72 -5.52 -6.04
N VAL A 175 19.39 -5.53 -4.74
CA VAL A 175 18.14 -6.08 -4.24
C VAL A 175 17.54 -5.24 -3.11
N LEU A 176 16.25 -4.96 -3.22
CA LEU A 176 15.44 -4.42 -2.14
C LEU A 176 14.65 -5.56 -1.50
N ILE A 177 14.70 -5.66 -0.18
CA ILE A 177 14.02 -6.71 0.58
C ILE A 177 12.78 -6.11 1.24
N PHE A 178 11.67 -6.82 1.15
CA PHE A 178 10.49 -6.60 1.97
C PHE A 178 10.31 -7.79 2.90
N ASP A 179 10.22 -7.52 4.21
CA ASP A 179 9.97 -8.53 5.25
C ASP A 179 9.15 -7.89 6.38
N ARG A 180 7.88 -8.30 6.50
CA ARG A 180 6.94 -7.81 7.51
C ARG A 180 7.41 -8.15 8.91
N SER A 181 7.98 -9.33 9.12
CA SER A 181 8.37 -9.78 10.44
C SER A 181 9.53 -8.96 10.99
N ALA A 182 10.53 -8.68 10.15
CA ALA A 182 11.63 -7.79 10.47
C ALA A 182 11.16 -6.35 10.64
N ALA A 183 10.29 -5.84 9.75
CA ALA A 183 9.74 -4.50 9.84
C ALA A 183 9.00 -4.26 11.18
N HIS A 184 8.21 -5.23 11.65
CA HIS A 184 7.50 -5.11 12.94
C HIS A 184 8.42 -4.91 14.15
N LEU A 185 9.70 -5.31 14.06
CA LEU A 185 10.66 -5.08 15.14
C LEU A 185 11.17 -3.64 15.17
N GLY A 186 11.07 -2.90 14.05
CA GLY A 186 11.40 -1.48 13.96
C GLY A 186 10.32 -0.54 14.51
N ALA A 187 9.10 -1.06 14.73
CA ALA A 187 7.96 -0.27 15.18
C ALA A 187 8.23 0.44 16.52
N PRO A 188 8.15 1.78 16.59
CA PRO A 188 8.28 2.50 17.85
C PRO A 188 7.18 2.08 18.84
N PRO A 189 7.51 1.75 20.10
CA PRO A 189 6.51 1.38 21.09
C PRO A 189 5.46 2.48 21.30
N GLY A 190 4.18 2.11 21.22
CA GLY A 190 3.06 3.01 21.53
C GLY A 190 2.72 4.05 20.45
N LEU A 191 3.38 4.02 19.28
CA LEU A 191 3.01 4.88 18.15
C LEU A 191 2.19 4.10 17.11
N PRO A 192 1.23 4.77 16.44
CA PRO A 192 0.59 4.24 15.24
C PRO A 192 1.66 3.87 14.20
N TRP A 193 1.74 2.59 13.84
CA TRP A 193 2.78 2.09 12.95
C TRP A 193 2.21 1.09 11.95
N ARG A 194 2.66 1.23 10.69
CA ARG A 194 2.36 0.32 9.58
C ARG A 194 3.64 -0.25 9.02
N ILE A 195 3.58 -1.44 8.43
CA ILE A 195 4.75 -2.13 7.87
C ILE A 195 5.53 -1.28 6.86
N ALA A 196 4.82 -0.52 6.03
CA ALA A 196 5.45 0.38 5.08
C ALA A 196 6.02 1.67 5.69
N SER A 197 5.79 1.94 6.98
CA SER A 197 6.18 3.20 7.64
C SER A 197 7.68 3.42 7.67
N GLU A 198 8.46 2.35 7.80
CA GLU A 198 9.92 2.41 7.76
C GLU A 198 10.43 3.03 6.45
N ALA A 199 9.74 2.82 5.33
CA ALA A 199 10.13 3.38 4.03
C ALA A 199 9.96 4.92 3.99
N PHE A 200 9.08 5.50 4.81
CA PHE A 200 8.82 6.93 4.85
C PHE A 200 9.85 7.74 5.66
N VAL A 201 10.73 7.06 6.41
CA VAL A 201 11.89 7.70 7.07
C VAL A 201 12.91 8.19 6.04
N SER A 202 12.98 7.54 4.87
CA SER A 202 13.88 7.94 3.79
C SER A 202 13.39 9.22 3.12
N HIS A 203 14.29 10.09 2.67
CA HIS A 203 13.91 11.21 1.81
C HIS A 203 13.31 10.72 0.48
N GLY A 204 12.62 11.58 -0.26
CA GLY A 204 12.05 11.21 -1.56
C GLY A 204 11.22 12.34 -2.16
N SER A 205 10.89 12.21 -3.44
CA SER A 205 10.00 13.16 -4.12
C SER A 205 8.59 13.13 -3.50
N PRO A 206 7.88 14.27 -3.38
CA PRO A 206 6.46 14.27 -3.03
C PRO A 206 5.59 13.56 -4.09
N HIS A 207 6.10 13.39 -5.32
CA HIS A 207 5.43 12.69 -6.41
C HIS A 207 5.83 11.22 -6.51
N TRP A 208 6.42 10.65 -5.46
CA TRP A 208 6.94 9.29 -5.45
C TRP A 208 5.94 8.26 -5.98
N TRP A 209 4.63 8.39 -5.70
CA TRP A 209 3.61 7.43 -6.17
C TRP A 209 3.11 7.68 -7.60
N SER A 210 3.32 8.88 -8.17
CA SER A 210 2.81 9.25 -9.49
C SER A 210 3.16 8.23 -10.59
N PRO A 211 4.38 7.67 -10.70
CA PRO A 211 4.69 6.70 -11.75
C PRO A 211 3.83 5.44 -11.67
N VAL A 212 3.66 4.87 -10.47
CA VAL A 212 2.84 3.66 -10.28
C VAL A 212 1.36 3.98 -10.51
N ARG A 213 0.87 5.08 -9.94
CA ARG A 213 -0.51 5.54 -10.11
C ARG A 213 -0.85 5.76 -11.57
N ASN A 214 -0.02 6.51 -12.29
CA ASN A 214 -0.29 6.90 -13.67
C ASN A 214 -0.32 5.68 -14.58
N ASN A 215 0.67 4.79 -14.47
CA ASN A 215 0.71 3.56 -15.26
C ASN A 215 -0.53 2.67 -15.05
N VAL A 216 -0.96 2.50 -13.79
CA VAL A 216 -2.15 1.68 -13.47
C VAL A 216 -3.43 2.32 -13.98
N LEU A 217 -3.57 3.64 -13.85
CA LEU A 217 -4.76 4.37 -14.31
C LEU A 217 -4.82 4.42 -15.85
N GLU A 218 -3.71 4.66 -16.53
CA GLU A 218 -3.65 4.61 -18.00
C GLU A 218 -3.92 3.19 -18.50
N PHE A 219 -3.38 2.16 -17.85
CA PHE A 219 -3.69 0.76 -18.15
C PHE A 219 -5.18 0.44 -17.96
N SER A 220 -5.85 1.12 -17.02
CA SER A 220 -7.31 0.99 -16.86
C SER A 220 -8.11 1.64 -17.99
N GLY A 221 -7.48 2.43 -18.87
CA GLY A 221 -8.12 3.22 -19.91
C GLY A 221 -8.66 4.56 -19.43
N LEU A 222 -8.24 5.04 -18.25
CA LEU A 222 -8.60 6.38 -17.78
C LEU A 222 -7.93 7.42 -18.71
N ALA A 223 -8.73 8.39 -19.15
CA ALA A 223 -8.23 9.42 -20.04
C ALA A 223 -7.12 10.25 -19.39
N HIS A 224 -6.12 10.64 -20.18
CA HIS A 224 -4.86 11.19 -19.69
C HIS A 224 -5.03 12.49 -18.88
N GLU A 225 -6.03 13.32 -19.22
CA GLU A 225 -6.41 14.52 -18.47
C GLU A 225 -6.88 14.20 -17.04
N TRP A 226 -7.47 13.02 -16.81
CA TRP A 226 -7.84 12.54 -15.49
C TRP A 226 -6.68 11.83 -14.78
N VAL A 227 -5.64 11.43 -15.49
CA VAL A 227 -4.42 10.85 -14.89
C VAL A 227 -3.53 11.97 -14.37
N LEU A 228 -3.12 12.91 -15.22
CA LEU A 228 -2.23 14.02 -14.86
C LEU A 228 -2.95 15.16 -14.13
N GLY A 229 -4.19 15.44 -14.52
CA GLY A 229 -5.00 16.54 -14.02
C GLY A 229 -5.00 17.70 -15.00
N PRO A 230 -5.94 18.66 -14.85
CA PRO A 230 -5.90 19.86 -15.67
C PRO A 230 -4.59 20.63 -15.46
N ASP A 231 -4.11 21.29 -16.51
CA ASP A 231 -3.12 22.36 -16.42
C ASP A 231 -3.60 23.36 -15.33
N PRO A 232 -2.73 23.81 -14.40
CA PRO A 232 -3.04 24.88 -13.45
C PRO A 232 -3.86 26.05 -14.01
N GLY A 233 -3.71 26.40 -15.30
CA GLY A 233 -4.49 27.45 -15.97
C GLY A 233 -5.96 27.10 -16.27
N SER A 234 -6.34 25.82 -16.24
CA SER A 234 -7.70 25.31 -16.50
C SER A 234 -8.52 25.02 -15.23
N ILE A 235 -7.94 25.27 -14.06
CA ILE A 235 -8.58 25.14 -12.73
C ILE A 235 -9.76 26.12 -12.55
N ALA A 236 -9.84 27.18 -13.37
CA ALA A 236 -10.90 28.19 -13.30
C ALA A 236 -12.27 27.72 -13.82
N THR A 237 -12.35 26.59 -14.53
CA THR A 237 -13.61 26.07 -15.08
C THR A 237 -13.99 24.76 -14.38
N LYS A 238 -14.95 24.83 -13.45
CA LYS A 238 -15.76 23.71 -12.91
C LYS A 238 -15.15 22.31 -13.13
N GLN A 239 -14.16 21.92 -12.32
CA GLN A 239 -13.94 20.50 -12.12
C GLN A 239 -15.21 19.93 -11.47
N GLU A 240 -15.84 18.94 -12.10
CA GLU A 240 -16.87 18.14 -11.46
C GLU A 240 -16.21 17.41 -10.28
N PHE A 241 -16.33 17.97 -9.07
CA PHE A 241 -15.86 17.29 -7.87
C PHE A 241 -16.56 15.94 -7.76
N VAL A 242 -15.77 14.87 -7.77
CA VAL A 242 -16.30 13.50 -7.76
C VAL A 242 -16.33 12.98 -6.33
N ILE A 243 -17.54 12.78 -5.82
CA ILE A 243 -17.81 12.12 -4.55
C ILE A 243 -18.12 10.66 -4.87
N THR A 244 -17.43 9.73 -4.22
CA THR A 244 -17.64 8.30 -4.39
C THR A 244 -17.89 7.65 -3.04
N TYR A 245 -19.12 7.19 -2.83
CA TYR A 245 -19.50 6.37 -1.69
C TYR A 245 -19.47 4.89 -2.08
N ILE A 246 -18.52 4.16 -1.50
CA ILE A 246 -18.37 2.71 -1.63
C ILE A 246 -19.35 2.05 -0.65
N SER A 247 -20.55 1.77 -1.16
CA SER A 247 -21.57 1.02 -0.45
C SER A 247 -21.14 -0.41 -0.22
N ARG A 248 -21.51 -0.93 0.96
CA ARG A 248 -21.31 -2.33 1.34
C ARG A 248 -22.62 -3.04 1.65
N GLN A 249 -23.77 -2.44 1.33
CA GLN A 249 -25.07 -3.03 1.68
C GLN A 249 -25.31 -4.41 1.03
N GLY A 250 -24.73 -4.68 -0.15
CA GLY A 250 -24.78 -6.01 -0.78
C GLY A 250 -23.75 -7.03 -0.27
N TRP A 251 -22.99 -6.72 0.79
CA TRP A 251 -22.00 -7.62 1.39
C TRP A 251 -22.52 -8.33 2.64
N SER A 252 -21.79 -9.36 3.10
CA SER A 252 -22.15 -10.14 4.28
C SER A 252 -21.81 -9.49 5.63
N ARG A 253 -20.84 -8.56 5.65
CA ARG A 253 -20.31 -7.93 6.88
C ARG A 253 -19.92 -6.48 6.67
N ARG A 254 -19.86 -5.70 7.76
CA ARG A 254 -19.50 -4.27 7.78
C ARG A 254 -20.48 -3.44 6.94
N LYS A 255 -21.75 -3.55 7.32
CA LYS A 255 -22.88 -2.82 6.73
C LYS A 255 -23.34 -1.70 7.64
N LEU A 256 -23.83 -0.64 7.01
CA LEU A 256 -24.58 0.37 7.72
C LEU A 256 -25.96 -0.17 8.08
N ARG A 257 -26.56 0.42 9.10
CA ARG A 257 -28.02 0.35 9.30
C ARG A 257 -28.72 0.80 8.02
N GLU A 258 -29.79 0.11 7.65
CA GLU A 258 -30.48 0.39 6.39
C GLU A 258 -31.01 1.82 6.33
N SER A 259 -31.66 2.29 7.40
CA SER A 259 -32.15 3.67 7.52
C SER A 259 -31.03 4.70 7.38
N ASP A 260 -29.87 4.42 7.97
CA ASP A 260 -28.73 5.34 8.00
C ASP A 260 -28.02 5.35 6.64
N HIS A 261 -27.98 4.20 5.95
CA HIS A 261 -27.55 4.10 4.56
C HIS A 261 -28.43 4.93 3.62
N GLU A 262 -29.76 4.73 3.69
CA GLU A 262 -30.73 5.47 2.87
C GLU A 262 -30.61 6.98 3.13
N GLU A 263 -30.48 7.37 4.39
CA GLU A 263 -30.30 8.77 4.78
C GLU A 263 -28.98 9.35 4.25
N LEU A 264 -27.87 8.63 4.37
CA LEU A 264 -26.58 9.04 3.80
C LEU A 264 -26.68 9.23 2.28
N VAL A 265 -27.24 8.26 1.56
CA VAL A 265 -27.44 8.36 0.10
C VAL A 265 -28.28 9.58 -0.23
N ARG A 266 -29.38 9.80 0.48
CA ARG A 266 -30.26 10.96 0.27
C ARG A 266 -29.51 12.29 0.49
N GLN A 267 -28.67 12.39 1.52
CA GLN A 267 -27.91 13.62 1.80
C GLN A 267 -26.82 13.88 0.77
N LEU A 268 -26.12 12.83 0.30
CA LEU A 268 -25.14 12.97 -0.78
C LEU A 268 -25.82 13.40 -2.09
N MET A 269 -26.98 12.83 -2.42
CA MET A 269 -27.74 13.23 -3.62
C MET A 269 -28.23 14.68 -3.56
N ARG A 270 -28.54 15.21 -2.37
CA ARG A 270 -28.82 16.65 -2.20
C ARG A 270 -27.61 17.53 -2.54
N LEU A 271 -26.38 17.08 -2.28
CA LEU A 271 -25.18 17.82 -2.69
C LEU A 271 -25.06 17.89 -4.22
N LYS A 272 -25.38 16.79 -4.92
CA LYS A 272 -25.46 16.75 -6.39
C LYS A 272 -26.49 17.76 -6.91
N GLU A 273 -27.71 17.73 -6.38
CA GLU A 273 -28.80 18.63 -6.81
C GLU A 273 -28.48 20.11 -6.53
N ARG A 274 -27.91 20.41 -5.35
CA ARG A 274 -27.70 21.78 -4.91
C ARG A 274 -26.44 22.43 -5.49
N TYR A 275 -25.36 21.68 -5.65
CA TYR A 275 -24.05 22.22 -6.03
C TYR A 275 -23.53 21.69 -7.36
N GLY A 276 -24.20 20.73 -7.98
CA GLY A 276 -23.78 20.13 -9.25
C GLY A 276 -22.58 19.18 -9.12
N TYR A 277 -22.31 18.65 -7.93
CA TYR A 277 -21.24 17.66 -7.74
C TYR A 277 -21.59 16.33 -8.41
N GLU A 278 -20.57 15.61 -8.89
CA GLU A 278 -20.75 14.23 -9.30
C GLU A 278 -20.79 13.35 -8.05
N VAL A 279 -21.85 12.56 -7.90
CA VAL A 279 -22.04 11.65 -6.76
C VAL A 279 -22.25 10.23 -7.29
N ASN A 280 -21.35 9.34 -6.91
CA ASN A 280 -21.36 7.93 -7.26
C ASN A 280 -21.61 7.11 -5.99
N VAL A 281 -22.72 6.38 -5.94
CA VAL A 281 -22.99 5.38 -4.89
C VAL A 281 -22.82 4.00 -5.52
N VAL A 282 -21.74 3.31 -5.17
CA VAL A 282 -21.30 2.12 -5.88
C VAL A 282 -21.00 0.97 -4.94
N GLU A 283 -21.25 -0.25 -5.41
CA GLU A 283 -20.68 -1.45 -4.84
C GLU A 283 -19.54 -1.89 -5.77
N MET A 284 -18.28 -1.72 -5.33
CA MET A 284 -17.11 -1.91 -6.20
C MET A 284 -17.06 -3.29 -6.86
N ASN A 285 -17.55 -4.34 -6.19
CA ASN A 285 -17.62 -5.71 -6.75
C ASN A 285 -18.60 -5.87 -7.92
N LYS A 286 -19.46 -4.88 -8.20
CA LYS A 286 -20.35 -4.87 -9.37
C LYS A 286 -19.72 -4.18 -10.58
N LEU A 287 -18.62 -3.47 -10.39
CA LEU A 287 -17.86 -2.80 -11.44
C LEU A 287 -16.76 -3.73 -11.97
N THR A 288 -16.47 -3.63 -13.26
CA THR A 288 -15.25 -4.23 -13.82
C THR A 288 -14.01 -3.63 -13.15
N ARG A 289 -12.88 -4.34 -13.18
CA ARG A 289 -11.62 -3.81 -12.62
C ARG A 289 -11.28 -2.45 -13.22
N ALA A 290 -11.35 -2.31 -14.54
CA ALA A 290 -11.10 -1.05 -15.23
C ALA A 290 -11.95 0.10 -14.67
N GLU A 291 -13.26 -0.10 -14.55
CA GLU A 291 -14.19 0.90 -13.98
C GLU A 291 -13.85 1.25 -12.53
N GLN A 292 -13.43 0.29 -11.70
CA GLN A 292 -13.02 0.56 -10.32
C GLN A 292 -11.82 1.50 -10.25
N PHE A 293 -10.77 1.25 -11.05
CA PHE A 293 -9.58 2.10 -11.10
C PHE A 293 -9.88 3.47 -11.72
N GLN A 294 -10.66 3.51 -12.81
CA GLN A 294 -11.08 4.78 -13.44
C GLN A 294 -11.87 5.65 -12.46
N LEU A 295 -12.84 5.07 -11.75
CA LEU A 295 -13.63 5.80 -10.76
C LEU A 295 -12.74 6.32 -9.63
N ALA A 296 -11.91 5.46 -9.04
CA ALA A 296 -10.99 5.84 -7.97
C ALA A 296 -9.99 6.92 -8.41
N GLY A 297 -9.52 6.87 -9.66
CA GLY A 297 -8.64 7.87 -10.27
C GLY A 297 -9.26 9.26 -10.37
N ARG A 298 -10.59 9.33 -10.54
CA ARG A 298 -11.38 10.56 -10.64
C ARG A 298 -11.87 11.08 -9.28
N THR A 299 -12.04 10.18 -8.30
CA THR A 299 -12.58 10.50 -6.97
C THR A 299 -11.79 11.61 -6.28
N THR A 300 -12.50 12.65 -5.84
CA THR A 300 -11.99 13.71 -4.94
C THR A 300 -12.28 13.37 -3.48
N ILE A 301 -13.51 12.92 -3.19
CA ILE A 301 -13.91 12.50 -1.84
C ILE A 301 -14.36 11.04 -1.88
N MET A 302 -13.62 10.16 -1.21
CA MET A 302 -13.97 8.74 -1.08
C MET A 302 -14.62 8.49 0.27
N ILE A 303 -15.76 7.83 0.29
CA ILE A 303 -16.52 7.52 1.51
C ILE A 303 -16.72 6.01 1.56
N GLY A 304 -16.57 5.40 2.72
CA GLY A 304 -16.88 3.98 2.88
C GLY A 304 -16.88 3.53 4.33
N VAL A 305 -17.55 2.41 4.59
CA VAL A 305 -17.37 1.69 5.86
C VAL A 305 -15.98 1.07 5.86
N HIS A 306 -15.32 1.09 7.02
CA HIS A 306 -13.95 0.58 7.17
C HIS A 306 -13.71 -0.79 6.51
N GLY A 307 -12.49 -0.98 6.00
CA GLY A 307 -12.04 -2.22 5.38
C GLY A 307 -11.62 -2.12 3.91
N ASN A 308 -11.28 -3.29 3.34
CA ASN A 308 -10.54 -3.45 2.08
C ASN A 308 -11.11 -2.71 0.85
N GLY A 309 -12.38 -2.31 0.85
CA GLY A 309 -12.95 -1.47 -0.21
C GLY A 309 -12.25 -0.11 -0.33
N LEU A 310 -11.75 0.44 0.77
CA LEU A 310 -11.05 1.72 0.81
C LEU A 310 -9.61 1.66 0.26
N THR A 311 -9.08 0.49 -0.06
CA THR A 311 -7.76 0.36 -0.73
C THR A 311 -7.71 1.16 -2.04
N SER A 312 -8.87 1.40 -2.66
CA SER A 312 -9.03 2.26 -3.84
C SER A 312 -8.50 3.68 -3.65
N LEU A 313 -8.34 4.16 -2.40
CA LEU A 313 -7.75 5.46 -2.08
C LEU A 313 -6.36 5.65 -2.70
N MET A 314 -5.62 4.57 -2.93
CA MET A 314 -4.29 4.59 -3.52
C MET A 314 -4.28 5.20 -4.93
N TRP A 315 -5.42 5.26 -5.60
CA TRP A 315 -5.54 5.74 -6.97
C TRP A 315 -6.10 7.16 -7.06
N MET A 316 -6.58 7.71 -5.96
CA MET A 316 -7.01 9.10 -5.89
C MET A 316 -5.84 10.03 -6.23
N ARG A 317 -6.13 11.17 -6.86
CA ARG A 317 -5.11 12.22 -7.02
C ARG A 317 -4.94 12.94 -5.68
N PRO A 318 -3.73 13.07 -5.12
CA PRO A 318 -3.51 13.93 -3.96
C PRO A 318 -3.71 15.40 -4.32
N THR A 319 -4.62 16.07 -3.63
CA THR A 319 -4.85 17.52 -3.72
C THR A 319 -5.23 18.03 -2.33
N PRO A 320 -5.21 19.35 -2.06
CA PRO A 320 -5.68 19.90 -0.78
C PRO A 320 -7.14 19.55 -0.43
N ARG A 321 -7.96 19.15 -1.42
CA ARG A 321 -9.36 18.72 -1.23
C ARG A 321 -9.52 17.21 -1.12
N SER A 322 -8.54 16.43 -1.57
CA SER A 322 -8.63 14.97 -1.62
C SER A 322 -8.79 14.39 -0.22
N THR A 323 -9.91 13.72 0.01
CA THR A 323 -10.30 13.28 1.35
C THR A 323 -10.88 11.87 1.33
N VAL A 324 -10.45 11.04 2.28
CA VAL A 324 -11.05 9.74 2.58
C VAL A 324 -11.85 9.85 3.87
N ILE A 325 -13.14 9.49 3.82
CA ILE A 325 -14.05 9.48 4.97
C ILE A 325 -14.40 8.02 5.27
N GLU A 326 -13.91 7.54 6.41
CA GLU A 326 -14.08 6.17 6.85
C GLU A 326 -15.09 6.07 7.99
N ILE A 327 -16.14 5.28 7.78
CA ILE A 327 -17.22 5.08 8.74
C ILE A 327 -16.93 3.85 9.60
N PHE A 328 -16.95 4.03 10.91
CA PHE A 328 -16.72 2.97 11.90
C PHE A 328 -17.94 2.80 12.79
N CYS A 329 -18.05 1.63 13.43
CA CYS A 329 -18.93 1.53 14.60
C CYS A 329 -18.40 2.46 15.71
N PRO A 330 -19.27 2.97 16.59
CA PRO A 330 -18.83 3.81 17.71
C PRO A 330 -17.72 3.14 18.51
N GLN A 331 -16.71 3.93 18.89
CA GLN A 331 -15.47 3.50 19.58
C GLN A 331 -14.52 2.62 18.74
N GLY A 332 -14.90 2.19 17.54
CA GLY A 332 -14.06 1.39 16.67
C GLY A 332 -13.10 2.23 15.85
N PHE A 333 -11.82 1.88 15.80
CA PHE A 333 -10.85 2.56 14.96
C PHE A 333 -9.66 1.66 14.61
N GLY A 334 -9.17 1.78 13.38
CA GLY A 334 -7.97 1.10 12.88
C GLY A 334 -7.13 2.04 12.01
N PHE A 335 -5.80 1.93 12.08
CA PHE A 335 -4.89 2.86 11.38
C PHE A 335 -4.71 2.60 9.89
N ASP A 336 -5.23 1.49 9.32
CA ASP A 336 -4.98 1.05 7.94
C ASP A 336 -5.10 2.17 6.90
N TYR A 337 -6.30 2.74 6.76
CA TYR A 337 -6.57 3.73 5.72
C TYR A 337 -6.26 5.15 6.17
N GLU A 338 -6.26 5.45 7.48
CA GLU A 338 -5.78 6.74 7.99
C GLU A 338 -4.31 6.96 7.60
N TYR A 339 -3.45 6.01 7.99
CA TYR A 339 -2.02 6.10 7.73
C TYR A 339 -1.75 6.18 6.22
N THR A 340 -2.38 5.30 5.45
CA THR A 340 -2.18 5.22 4.00
C THR A 340 -2.63 6.52 3.31
N THR A 341 -3.77 7.08 3.71
CA THR A 341 -4.28 8.36 3.17
C THR A 341 -3.30 9.51 3.46
N ARG A 342 -2.85 9.62 4.72
CA ARG A 342 -1.93 10.69 5.14
C ARG A 342 -0.55 10.55 4.50
N ALA A 343 -0.09 9.32 4.27
CA ALA A 343 1.18 9.06 3.58
C ALA A 343 1.18 9.53 2.11
N PHE A 344 0.01 9.68 1.48
CA PHE A 344 -0.15 10.32 0.18
C PHE A 344 -0.31 11.85 0.24
N GLY A 345 -0.33 12.45 1.43
CA GLY A 345 -0.63 13.88 1.60
C GLY A 345 -2.12 14.23 1.43
N MET A 346 -3.01 13.23 1.50
CA MET A 346 -4.46 13.42 1.53
C MET A 346 -4.96 13.54 2.98
N VAL A 347 -6.20 13.99 3.15
CA VAL A 347 -6.83 14.10 4.48
C VAL A 347 -7.72 12.88 4.74
N HIS A 348 -7.61 12.31 5.93
CA HIS A 348 -8.52 11.25 6.40
C HIS A 348 -9.47 11.79 7.47
N TYR A 349 -10.72 11.37 7.43
CA TYR A 349 -11.65 11.53 8.54
C TYR A 349 -12.24 10.19 8.93
N GLY A 350 -12.27 9.90 10.23
CA GLY A 350 -13.10 8.85 10.78
C GLY A 350 -14.44 9.40 11.25
N VAL A 351 -15.48 8.57 11.16
CA VAL A 351 -16.85 8.91 11.58
C VAL A 351 -17.40 7.84 12.53
N TRP A 352 -17.85 8.29 13.71
CA TRP A 352 -18.65 7.52 14.67
C TRP A 352 -20.04 8.13 14.77
N ASN A 353 -21.00 7.58 14.04
CA ASN A 353 -22.36 8.12 13.96
C ASN A 353 -22.35 9.61 13.55
N ASN A 354 -22.47 10.53 14.51
CA ASN A 354 -22.52 11.98 14.35
C ASN A 354 -21.22 12.70 14.79
N ILE A 355 -20.19 11.95 15.20
CA ILE A 355 -18.89 12.47 15.63
C ILE A 355 -17.87 12.21 14.53
N THR A 356 -17.08 13.23 14.19
CA THR A 356 -15.97 13.12 13.23
C THR A 356 -14.64 13.35 13.93
N PHE A 357 -13.60 12.64 13.53
CA PHE A 357 -12.23 12.82 14.04
C PHE A 357 -11.22 12.72 12.89
N THR A 358 -10.04 13.31 13.07
CA THR A 358 -8.97 13.35 12.06
C THR A 358 -7.62 13.58 12.76
N SER A 359 -6.51 13.36 12.05
CA SER A 359 -5.17 13.64 12.57
C SER A 359 -4.99 15.15 12.85
N PRO A 360 -4.35 15.55 13.97
CA PRO A 360 -3.65 14.71 14.96
C PRO A 360 -4.54 14.12 16.07
N ASP A 361 -5.81 14.49 16.13
CA ASP A 361 -6.75 14.11 17.20
C ASP A 361 -7.46 12.77 16.91
N LEU A 362 -6.67 11.70 16.80
CA LEU A 362 -7.16 10.35 16.52
C LEU A 362 -7.50 9.60 17.83
N PRO A 363 -8.60 8.82 17.85
CA PRO A 363 -8.86 7.91 18.96
C PRO A 363 -7.82 6.77 19.00
N PRO A 364 -7.65 6.08 20.14
CA PRO A 364 -6.82 4.89 20.18
C PRO A 364 -7.43 3.79 19.30
N GLU A 365 -6.56 2.93 18.76
CA GLU A 365 -7.00 1.71 18.08
C GLU A 365 -7.88 0.86 18.98
N ASN A 366 -9.00 0.41 18.43
CA ASN A 366 -9.96 -0.40 19.16
C ASN A 366 -10.83 -1.19 18.18
N TRP A 367 -10.98 -2.48 18.45
CA TRP A 367 -11.78 -3.41 17.67
C TRP A 367 -12.89 -3.99 18.55
N PRO A 368 -13.95 -3.20 18.85
CA PRO A 368 -15.10 -3.71 19.61
C PRO A 368 -15.78 -4.88 18.89
N ASP A 369 -16.60 -5.66 19.59
CA ASP A 369 -17.27 -6.84 19.02
C ASP A 369 -18.05 -6.52 17.73
N GLU A 370 -18.68 -5.34 17.68
CA GLU A 370 -19.43 -4.83 16.52
C GLU A 370 -18.56 -4.20 15.42
N PHE A 371 -17.23 -4.21 15.56
CA PHE A 371 -16.32 -3.64 14.55
C PHE A 371 -16.56 -4.28 13.19
N GLN A 372 -16.69 -5.60 13.12
CA GLN A 372 -16.98 -6.30 11.87
C GLN A 372 -18.49 -6.48 11.61
N GLY A 373 -19.35 -5.85 12.41
CA GLY A 373 -20.80 -6.07 12.46
C GLY A 373 -21.57 -5.52 11.25
N ASN A 374 -22.89 -5.69 11.27
CA ASN A 374 -23.81 -5.30 10.20
C ASN A 374 -24.76 -4.15 10.58
N ASN A 375 -24.48 -3.50 11.70
CA ASN A 375 -25.37 -2.53 12.33
C ASN A 375 -24.64 -1.21 12.62
N ILE A 376 -23.75 -0.80 11.71
CA ILE A 376 -22.90 0.38 11.90
C ILE A 376 -23.75 1.65 11.70
N PRO A 377 -23.85 2.52 12.72
CA PRO A 377 -24.62 3.75 12.61
C PRO A 377 -23.84 4.85 11.89
N VAL A 378 -24.56 5.71 11.16
CA VAL A 378 -24.00 6.94 10.59
C VAL A 378 -25.05 8.04 10.50
N ASP A 379 -24.67 9.27 10.87
CA ASP A 379 -25.48 10.44 10.55
C ASP A 379 -25.10 10.96 9.16
N GLY A 380 -25.97 10.70 8.18
CA GLY A 380 -25.76 11.09 6.79
C GLY A 380 -25.61 12.59 6.59
N ALA A 381 -26.22 13.42 7.44
CA ALA A 381 -26.12 14.87 7.34
C ALA A 381 -24.74 15.37 7.77
N VAL A 382 -24.16 14.78 8.82
CA VAL A 382 -22.80 15.08 9.28
C VAL A 382 -21.77 14.75 8.20
N VAL A 383 -21.91 13.58 7.55
CA VAL A 383 -21.02 13.18 6.46
C VAL A 383 -21.16 14.12 5.26
N ALA A 384 -22.38 14.46 4.85
CA ALA A 384 -22.61 15.35 3.71
C ALA A 384 -22.09 16.78 3.97
N ASP A 385 -22.26 17.30 5.19
CA ASP A 385 -21.68 18.58 5.60
C ASP A 385 -20.15 18.54 5.54
N LEU A 386 -19.52 17.49 6.07
CA LEU A 386 -18.08 17.30 6.00
C LEU A 386 -17.58 17.26 4.54
N VAL A 387 -18.24 16.49 3.67
CA VAL A 387 -17.94 16.43 2.23
C VAL A 387 -17.98 17.82 1.62
N HIS A 388 -19.06 18.57 1.86
CA HIS A 388 -19.20 19.91 1.30
C HIS A 388 -18.10 20.85 1.79
N ARG A 389 -17.83 20.90 3.11
CA ARG A 389 -16.75 21.71 3.70
C ARG A 389 -15.39 21.39 3.10
N ARG A 390 -15.07 20.10 2.90
CA ARG A 390 -13.79 19.68 2.30
C ARG A 390 -13.63 20.13 0.85
N LEU A 391 -14.73 20.15 0.10
CA LEU A 391 -14.72 20.67 -1.28
C LEU A 391 -14.63 22.20 -1.35
N GLN A 392 -14.95 22.93 -0.28
CA GLN A 392 -14.83 24.40 -0.22
C GLN A 392 -13.41 24.88 0.15
N VAL A 393 -12.47 24.00 0.49
CA VAL A 393 -11.11 24.45 0.85
C VAL A 393 -10.41 25.02 -0.38
N ASP A 394 -9.84 26.23 -0.25
CA ASP A 394 -9.08 26.88 -1.31
C ASP A 394 -7.70 26.21 -1.48
N GLN A 395 -7.20 26.20 -2.72
CA GLN A 395 -5.87 25.63 -3.01
C GLN A 395 -4.72 26.47 -2.45
N THR A 396 -4.97 27.68 -1.94
CA THR A 396 -3.94 28.64 -1.52
C THR A 396 -3.42 28.44 -0.08
N ASP A 397 -4.07 27.62 0.73
CA ASP A 397 -3.77 27.52 2.17
C ASP A 397 -2.67 26.50 2.53
N SER A 398 -2.11 25.76 1.57
CA SER A 398 -1.10 24.72 1.81
C SER A 398 0.36 25.16 1.64
N ASN A 399 0.65 26.47 1.53
CA ASN A 399 2.01 27.04 1.45
C ASN A 399 2.40 27.83 2.72
N ARG A 400 1.80 27.51 3.87
CA ARG A 400 2.22 28.05 5.18
C ARG A 400 2.66 26.97 6.13
#